data_AF-A0A2W1AZH5-F1
#
_entry.id   AF-A0A2W1AZH5-F1
#
_cell.length_a   1.000
_cell.length_b   1.000
_cell.length_c   1.000
_cell.angle_alpha   90.00
_cell.angle_beta   90.00
_cell.angle_gamma   90.00
#
_symmetry.space_group_name_H-M   'P 1'
#
loop_
_entity.id
_entity.type
_entity.pdbx_description
1 polymer ?
#
loop_
_entity_poly.entity_id
_entity_poly.type
_entity_poly.pdbx_seq_one_letter_code
_entity_poly.pdbx_strand_id
1 'polypeptide(L)'
;MHPLSSQHVLRRYAHWYSAHAKWLGALLLVSIALGLQACSGSTEPEPTPTPTPPTPSPTPQGEIRTTFISVTIVPDDAGEERLVDRIEPRPGSVQVLAGGEVQLQAQAFDQFGQPFPEAPLVWNTLNPNAGNVQPGGLFKASHQPERYTSAVQVSAAEREISLSRLPALATVAVEVLPPRDAPKVYRLRVIPNPVVARPRQIVTLNALAESAEGIPIDADLSWSLSTDSLGRINPLGYFTVMAPQGFHQDAIRVTARQGDQTFSESIDLQVIQVPPTGDIVTVSLLPAQVRLSPNQPFQFQALALDSSGQVLSSAEILWSMVDDQAGSIDERGFFTASTDTGVYANSVRARARHQRGGELTEEQTFATVVIREAPAAPTLETIAVQPSSSLVMRGGTVLFSATAADQRGNPLFGQQYSWAVADPRVGEIDPGGRLRVSGPPGAYYNAVRVTTEFGEDDRKMVMETWADVVIMGPLYQITVDPTEILTLPSQTRQLKISARDLNGAIVPGVIVTWAMADPAAGEINGAGIFVASTEPGYYPNAIRVDVRQPDP
;
A
#
# COMPACT_ATOMS: atom_id res chain seq x y z
N MET A 1 -35.59 6.06 -23.82
CA MET A 1 -36.86 5.35 -24.04
C MET A 1 -36.74 4.53 -25.31
N HIS A 2 -36.70 3.19 -25.15
CA HIS A 2 -37.07 2.10 -26.07
C HIS A 2 -36.55 2.02 -27.54
N PRO A 3 -36.43 0.80 -28.09
CA PRO A 3 -35.21 0.26 -28.71
C PRO A 3 -35.53 -0.50 -30.03
N LEU A 4 -34.79 -1.58 -30.34
CA LEU A 4 -34.98 -2.62 -31.38
C LEU A 4 -34.20 -2.32 -32.69
N SER A 5 -33.55 -3.26 -33.38
CA SER A 5 -33.42 -4.72 -33.31
C SER A 5 -32.21 -5.12 -34.19
N SER A 6 -31.32 -6.00 -33.72
CA SER A 6 -31.23 -7.43 -34.04
C SER A 6 -30.85 -7.83 -35.48
N GLN A 7 -29.62 -8.34 -35.57
CA GLN A 7 -29.22 -9.63 -36.17
C GLN A 7 -29.16 -9.85 -37.70
N HIS A 8 -27.94 -10.27 -38.08
CA HIS A 8 -27.55 -11.36 -38.99
C HIS A 8 -27.97 -11.30 -40.48
N VAL A 9 -26.98 -11.44 -41.37
CA VAL A 9 -26.67 -12.70 -42.09
C VAL A 9 -25.61 -12.43 -43.18
N LEU A 10 -24.58 -13.27 -43.18
CA LEU A 10 -23.51 -13.41 -44.15
C LEU A 10 -24.01 -13.73 -45.57
N ARG A 11 -23.34 -13.25 -46.64
CA ARG A 11 -22.60 -14.09 -47.63
C ARG A 11 -22.18 -13.36 -48.93
N ARG A 12 -20.86 -13.45 -49.19
CA ARG A 12 -20.16 -13.97 -50.40
C ARG A 12 -19.79 -13.09 -51.62
N TYR A 13 -18.67 -13.55 -52.20
CA TYR A 13 -18.09 -13.45 -53.55
C TYR A 13 -17.19 -12.23 -53.83
N ALA A 14 -16.01 -12.30 -54.44
CA ALA A 14 -15.28 -13.35 -55.18
C ALA A 14 -13.75 -13.03 -55.18
N HIS A 15 -12.88 -14.02 -54.95
CA HIS A 15 -11.95 -14.65 -55.92
C HIS A 15 -10.79 -13.82 -56.49
N TRP A 16 -9.57 -14.37 -56.36
CA TRP A 16 -8.59 -14.73 -57.42
C TRP A 16 -7.62 -15.77 -56.76
N TYR A 17 -7.78 -17.09 -56.95
CA TYR A 17 -7.12 -17.98 -57.95
C TYR A 17 -5.63 -17.66 -58.16
N SER A 18 -4.65 -18.57 -58.19
CA SER A 18 -4.46 -20.04 -58.05
C SER A 18 -2.92 -20.26 -58.24
N ALA A 19 -2.24 -21.39 -58.01
CA ALA A 19 -2.55 -22.78 -58.31
C ALA A 19 -1.50 -23.70 -57.62
N HIS A 20 -1.90 -24.78 -56.93
CA HIS A 20 -1.99 -26.18 -57.39
C HIS A 20 -0.63 -26.89 -57.58
N ALA A 21 -0.40 -28.15 -57.19
CA ALA A 21 -1.21 -29.14 -56.48
C ALA A 21 -0.33 -30.35 -56.06
N LYS A 22 -0.87 -31.07 -55.08
CA LYS A 22 -0.49 -32.37 -54.50
C LYS A 22 -0.44 -33.52 -55.53
N TRP A 23 0.19 -34.66 -55.20
CA TRP A 23 -0.48 -35.91 -54.78
C TRP A 23 0.46 -37.11 -54.55
N LEU A 24 -0.01 -38.03 -53.69
CA LEU A 24 0.56 -39.30 -53.19
C LEU A 24 0.72 -40.41 -54.26
N GLY A 25 1.54 -41.42 -53.94
CA GLY A 25 1.40 -42.79 -54.50
C GLY A 25 2.35 -43.81 -53.85
N ALA A 26 1.83 -44.97 -53.44
CA ALA A 26 2.51 -46.06 -52.75
C ALA A 26 2.65 -47.34 -53.61
N LEU A 27 3.57 -48.20 -53.19
CA LEU A 27 3.75 -49.66 -53.43
C LEU A 27 4.35 -50.22 -54.76
N LEU A 28 5.51 -50.88 -54.56
CA LEU A 28 5.94 -52.25 -54.95
C LEU A 28 6.04 -52.67 -56.43
N LEU A 29 7.26 -53.07 -56.88
CA LEU A 29 7.57 -54.43 -57.40
C LEU A 29 9.07 -54.63 -57.76
N VAL A 30 9.43 -55.91 -57.71
CA VAL A 30 10.75 -56.58 -57.72
C VAL A 30 11.27 -56.86 -59.15
N SER A 31 12.60 -56.91 -59.34
CA SER A 31 13.33 -57.66 -60.40
C SER A 31 14.83 -57.70 -60.06
N ILE A 32 15.38 -58.75 -59.41
CA ILE A 32 16.09 -59.94 -59.96
C ILE A 32 16.96 -59.68 -61.20
N ALA A 33 18.28 -59.87 -61.04
CA ALA A 33 19.21 -60.26 -62.10
C ALA A 33 20.24 -61.28 -61.56
N LEU A 34 20.41 -62.36 -62.32
CA LEU A 34 21.21 -63.56 -62.08
C LEU A 34 22.68 -63.43 -62.55
N GLY A 35 23.55 -64.28 -61.99
CA GLY A 35 24.81 -64.77 -62.60
C GLY A 35 25.69 -65.52 -61.57
N LEU A 36 25.46 -66.81 -61.29
CA LEU A 36 26.05 -68.04 -61.89
C LEU A 36 27.56 -68.30 -61.64
N GLN A 37 27.80 -69.33 -60.78
CA GLN A 37 28.83 -70.41 -60.84
C GLN A 37 30.34 -70.07 -60.80
N ALA A 38 31.25 -70.80 -60.14
CA ALA A 38 31.23 -71.99 -59.30
C ALA A 38 32.62 -72.18 -58.60
N CYS A 39 32.62 -73.05 -57.58
CA CYS A 39 33.71 -73.90 -57.05
C CYS A 39 34.70 -73.40 -55.97
N SER A 40 34.51 -74.02 -54.80
CA SER A 40 35.47 -74.63 -53.86
C SER A 40 36.40 -73.75 -53.03
N GLY A 41 36.20 -73.80 -51.71
CA GLY A 41 37.18 -73.35 -50.72
C GLY A 41 36.56 -73.26 -49.34
N SER A 42 36.82 -74.27 -48.52
CA SER A 42 36.40 -74.44 -47.13
C SER A 42 36.95 -73.37 -46.17
N THR A 43 36.07 -72.68 -45.45
CA THR A 43 36.22 -72.31 -44.02
C THR A 43 34.91 -71.69 -43.53
N GLU A 44 34.37 -72.25 -42.45
CA GLU A 44 33.18 -71.76 -41.75
C GLU A 44 33.51 -70.42 -41.06
N PRO A 45 32.77 -69.33 -41.31
CA PRO A 45 32.89 -68.11 -40.52
C PRO A 45 32.04 -68.24 -39.25
N GLU A 46 32.66 -67.91 -38.12
CA GLU A 46 32.04 -67.73 -36.81
C GLU A 46 30.76 -66.88 -36.92
N PRO A 47 29.66 -67.21 -36.21
CA PRO A 47 28.45 -66.40 -36.27
C PRO A 47 28.72 -65.02 -35.65
N THR A 48 28.63 -63.97 -36.46
CA THR A 48 28.62 -62.58 -36.00
C THR A 48 27.53 -62.42 -34.92
N PRO A 49 27.84 -61.87 -33.74
CA PRO A 49 26.80 -61.63 -32.74
C PRO A 49 25.83 -60.59 -33.29
N THR A 50 24.56 -60.97 -33.42
CA THR A 50 23.46 -60.02 -33.62
C THR A 50 23.56 -58.94 -32.55
N PRO A 51 23.56 -57.63 -32.89
CA PRO A 51 23.52 -56.60 -31.87
C PRO A 51 22.22 -56.80 -31.09
N THR A 52 22.35 -57.15 -29.81
CA THR A 52 21.24 -57.10 -28.87
C THR A 52 20.63 -55.69 -29.00
N PRO A 53 19.30 -55.55 -29.16
CA PRO A 53 18.69 -54.23 -29.06
C PRO A 53 19.19 -53.63 -27.75
N PRO A 54 19.57 -52.33 -27.70
CA PRO A 54 19.97 -51.72 -26.45
C PRO A 54 18.87 -52.04 -25.45
N THR A 55 19.22 -52.74 -24.37
CA THR A 55 18.34 -52.86 -23.21
C THR A 55 17.84 -51.44 -22.97
N PRO A 56 16.51 -51.19 -22.96
CA PRO A 56 16.04 -49.86 -22.62
C PRO A 56 16.72 -49.53 -21.30
N SER A 57 17.58 -48.50 -21.31
CA SER A 57 18.10 -47.93 -20.08
C SER A 57 16.89 -47.79 -19.16
N PRO A 58 16.93 -48.28 -17.92
CA PRO A 58 15.79 -48.14 -17.04
C PRO A 58 15.43 -46.66 -17.02
N THR A 59 14.29 -46.31 -17.61
CA THR A 59 13.65 -45.03 -17.39
C THR A 59 13.65 -44.88 -15.87
N PRO A 60 14.16 -43.78 -15.30
CA PRO A 60 14.19 -43.64 -13.85
C PRO A 60 12.74 -43.60 -13.38
N GLN A 61 12.22 -44.78 -12.99
CA GLN A 61 11.00 -44.88 -12.22
C GLN A 61 11.28 -44.08 -10.96
N GLY A 62 10.47 -43.04 -10.69
CA GLY A 62 10.67 -42.13 -9.57
C GLY A 62 11.15 -42.87 -8.32
N GLU A 63 12.40 -42.63 -7.93
CA GLU A 63 13.10 -43.45 -6.96
C GLU A 63 12.35 -43.35 -5.62
N ILE A 64 11.73 -44.45 -5.19
CA ILE A 64 11.05 -44.50 -3.90
C ILE A 64 12.13 -44.60 -2.81
N ARG A 65 12.08 -43.67 -1.86
CA ARG A 65 12.92 -43.71 -0.66
C ARG A 65 12.08 -44.19 0.51
N THR A 66 12.60 -45.19 1.24
CA THR A 66 11.93 -45.78 2.40
C THR A 66 12.76 -45.55 3.65
N THR A 67 12.12 -45.17 4.75
CA THR A 67 12.73 -45.18 6.09
C THR A 67 11.75 -45.68 7.13
N PHE A 68 12.26 -46.00 8.32
CA PHE A 68 11.48 -46.50 9.45
C PHE A 68 11.67 -45.61 10.68
N ILE A 69 10.65 -45.57 11.55
CA ILE A 69 10.66 -44.83 12.81
C ILE A 69 10.35 -45.82 13.94
N SER A 70 11.15 -45.78 14.99
CA SER A 70 10.94 -46.58 16.22
C SER A 70 10.10 -45.81 17.23
N VAL A 71 9.28 -46.52 18.00
CA VAL A 71 8.37 -45.93 19.01
C VAL A 71 8.67 -46.51 20.38
N THR A 72 8.81 -45.65 21.38
CA THR A 72 8.88 -46.01 22.80
C THR A 72 7.68 -45.43 23.52
N ILE A 73 6.86 -46.29 24.12
CA ILE A 73 5.73 -45.91 24.97
C ILE A 73 6.15 -46.10 26.42
N VAL A 74 6.27 -45.00 27.16
CA VAL A 74 6.61 -45.00 28.59
C VAL A 74 5.35 -45.01 29.46
N PRO A 75 5.39 -45.60 30.67
CA PRO A 75 4.26 -45.56 31.60
C PRO A 75 3.93 -44.13 32.04
N ASP A 76 2.64 -43.87 32.31
CA ASP A 76 2.13 -42.59 32.82
C ASP A 76 2.36 -42.48 34.33
N ASP A 77 3.51 -41.94 34.74
CA ASP A 77 3.80 -41.58 36.13
C ASP A 77 3.61 -40.06 36.34
N ALA A 78 2.50 -39.70 36.99
CA ALA A 78 2.02 -38.33 37.16
C ALA A 78 2.93 -37.40 38.00
N GLY A 79 3.28 -36.24 37.43
CA GLY A 79 3.79 -35.06 38.14
C GLY A 79 3.34 -33.77 37.45
N GLU A 80 2.43 -33.01 38.07
CA GLU A 80 1.69 -31.89 37.45
C GLU A 80 2.50 -30.60 37.20
N GLU A 81 2.26 -29.96 36.06
CA GLU A 81 2.81 -28.66 35.64
C GLU A 81 1.83 -27.50 35.99
N ARG A 82 2.33 -26.35 36.48
CA ARG A 82 1.50 -25.18 36.87
C ARG A 82 1.19 -24.28 35.67
N LEU A 83 -0.08 -23.97 35.41
CA LEU A 83 -0.54 -23.13 34.27
C LEU A 83 -1.10 -21.77 34.72
N VAL A 84 -0.98 -20.75 33.86
CA VAL A 84 -1.53 -19.39 34.08
C VAL A 84 -3.05 -19.36 33.78
N ASP A 85 -3.84 -18.77 34.68
CA ASP A 85 -5.30 -18.67 34.57
C ASP A 85 -5.79 -17.22 34.39
N ARG A 86 -5.18 -16.25 35.09
CA ARG A 86 -5.58 -14.83 35.05
C ARG A 86 -4.38 -13.89 35.09
N ILE A 87 -4.51 -12.72 34.45
CA ILE A 87 -3.53 -11.62 34.52
C ILE A 87 -4.23 -10.33 34.99
N GLU A 88 -3.60 -9.62 35.93
CA GLU A 88 -4.08 -8.33 36.46
C GLU A 88 -3.06 -7.21 36.21
N PRO A 89 -3.34 -6.25 35.31
CA PRO A 89 -2.47 -5.11 35.07
C PRO A 89 -2.58 -4.05 36.20
N ARG A 90 -1.47 -3.39 36.48
CA ARG A 90 -1.31 -2.38 37.53
C ARG A 90 -0.54 -1.16 36.99
N PRO A 91 -1.17 0.02 36.95
CA PRO A 91 -2.62 0.25 37.06
C PRO A 91 -3.37 -0.25 35.81
N GLY A 92 -4.68 -0.51 35.93
CA GLY A 92 -5.54 -0.88 34.78
C GLY A 92 -5.88 0.29 33.84
N SER A 93 -5.58 1.53 34.26
CA SER A 93 -5.70 2.74 33.44
C SER A 93 -4.65 3.78 33.82
N VAL A 94 -4.12 4.52 32.84
CA VAL A 94 -3.11 5.58 33.04
C VAL A 94 -3.45 6.86 32.27
N GLN A 95 -3.00 8.00 32.81
CA GLN A 95 -2.97 9.29 32.10
C GLN A 95 -1.52 9.68 31.83
N VAL A 96 -1.19 10.06 30.59
CA VAL A 96 0.18 10.36 30.16
C VAL A 96 0.16 11.58 29.23
N LEU A 97 1.11 12.51 29.40
CA LEU A 97 1.28 13.62 28.46
C LEU A 97 1.69 13.10 27.07
N ALA A 98 1.31 13.82 26.01
CA ALA A 98 1.71 13.54 24.64
C ALA A 98 3.24 13.39 24.53
N GLY A 99 3.70 12.24 24.04
CA GLY A 99 5.13 11.88 23.96
C GLY A 99 5.79 11.46 25.28
N GLY A 100 5.07 11.49 26.40
CA GLY A 100 5.53 11.06 27.72
C GLY A 100 5.58 9.54 27.88
N GLU A 101 6.23 9.07 28.95
CA GLU A 101 6.44 7.65 29.23
C GLU A 101 5.91 7.25 30.60
N VAL A 102 5.39 6.03 30.73
CA VAL A 102 4.90 5.44 31.99
C VAL A 102 5.22 3.95 32.05
N GLN A 103 5.61 3.47 33.23
CA GLN A 103 5.87 2.05 33.46
C GLN A 103 4.57 1.31 33.83
N LEU A 104 4.21 0.29 33.05
CA LEU A 104 3.12 -0.64 33.35
C LEU A 104 3.66 -1.91 34.00
N GLN A 105 2.87 -2.51 34.89
CA GLN A 105 3.18 -3.79 35.54
C GLN A 105 1.95 -4.71 35.46
N ALA A 106 2.14 -6.01 35.63
CA ALA A 106 1.04 -6.97 35.73
C ALA A 106 1.42 -8.16 36.62
N GLN A 107 0.42 -8.76 37.28
CA GLN A 107 0.57 -9.96 38.10
C GLN A 107 -0.23 -11.10 37.47
N ALA A 108 0.41 -12.24 37.21
CA ALA A 108 -0.25 -13.48 36.80
C ALA A 108 -0.67 -14.31 38.02
N PHE A 109 -1.73 -15.09 37.84
CA PHE A 109 -2.25 -16.07 38.80
C PHE A 109 -2.42 -17.42 38.11
N ASP A 110 -2.15 -18.50 38.84
CA ASP A 110 -2.34 -19.87 38.34
C ASP A 110 -3.78 -20.38 38.45
N GLN A 111 -4.04 -21.58 37.95
CA GLN A 111 -5.36 -22.25 37.99
C GLN A 111 -5.93 -22.49 39.40
N PHE A 112 -5.12 -22.32 40.45
CA PHE A 112 -5.54 -22.42 41.84
C PHE A 112 -5.71 -21.04 42.49
N GLY A 113 -5.58 -19.96 41.71
CA GLY A 113 -5.69 -18.57 42.16
C GLY A 113 -4.48 -18.05 42.93
N GLN A 114 -3.33 -18.74 42.88
CA GLN A 114 -2.11 -18.31 43.55
C GLN A 114 -1.28 -17.40 42.65
N PRO A 115 -0.58 -16.38 43.20
CA PRO A 115 0.34 -15.57 42.40
C PRO A 115 1.39 -16.43 41.72
N PHE A 116 1.56 -16.21 40.41
CA PHE A 116 2.55 -16.91 39.58
C PHE A 116 3.57 -15.91 39.02
N PRO A 117 4.57 -15.50 39.84
CA PRO A 117 5.51 -14.44 39.47
C PRO A 117 6.49 -14.83 38.36
N GLU A 118 6.69 -16.12 38.13
CA GLU A 118 7.60 -16.65 37.09
C GLU A 118 6.91 -16.77 35.72
N ALA A 119 5.63 -16.42 35.62
CA ALA A 119 4.90 -16.45 34.36
C ALA A 119 5.55 -15.48 33.35
N PRO A 120 5.92 -15.95 32.14
CA PRO A 120 6.52 -15.07 31.12
C PRO A 120 5.43 -14.18 30.51
N LEU A 121 5.44 -12.90 30.90
CA LEU A 121 4.48 -11.90 30.40
C LEU A 121 4.97 -11.24 29.11
N VAL A 122 4.06 -11.10 28.15
CA VAL A 122 4.26 -10.43 26.86
C VAL A 122 3.36 -9.21 26.79
N TRP A 123 3.92 -8.07 26.41
CA TRP A 123 3.23 -6.79 26.30
C TRP A 123 3.10 -6.41 24.83
N ASN A 124 1.87 -6.10 24.41
CA ASN A 124 1.55 -5.74 23.03
C ASN A 124 0.79 -4.42 22.97
N THR A 125 1.12 -3.59 21.99
CA THR A 125 0.34 -2.40 21.64
C THR A 125 -0.92 -2.82 20.88
N LEU A 126 -2.11 -2.53 21.41
CA LEU A 126 -3.39 -2.78 20.72
C LEU A 126 -3.81 -1.59 19.86
N ASN A 127 -3.56 -0.37 20.33
CA ASN A 127 -3.90 0.84 19.60
C ASN A 127 -2.64 1.71 19.40
N PRO A 128 -2.02 1.69 18.21
CA PRO A 128 -0.81 2.46 17.94
C PRO A 128 -1.04 3.98 17.96
N ASN A 129 -2.29 4.45 17.83
CA ASN A 129 -2.62 5.87 17.96
C ASN A 129 -2.51 6.32 19.42
N ALA A 130 -2.60 5.42 20.40
CA ALA A 130 -2.38 5.73 21.80
C ALA A 130 -0.89 5.89 22.15
N GLY A 131 -0.02 5.12 21.47
CA GLY A 131 1.41 5.04 21.78
C GLY A 131 1.97 3.65 21.50
N ASN A 132 3.15 3.35 22.06
CA ASN A 132 3.81 2.06 21.92
C ASN A 132 4.32 1.54 23.27
N VAL A 133 4.07 0.26 23.59
CA VAL A 133 4.64 -0.44 24.74
C VAL A 133 5.87 -1.26 24.34
N GLN A 134 6.95 -1.13 25.09
CA GLN A 134 8.17 -1.92 24.94
C GLN A 134 8.10 -3.23 25.73
N PRO A 135 8.95 -4.22 25.40
CA PRO A 135 9.18 -5.38 26.26
C PRO A 135 9.49 -4.93 27.70
N GLY A 136 8.81 -5.53 28.68
CA GLY A 136 8.92 -5.13 30.09
C GLY A 136 7.93 -4.05 30.54
N GLY A 137 7.04 -3.58 29.68
CA GLY A 137 5.88 -2.77 30.07
C GLY A 137 6.08 -1.25 30.07
N LEU A 138 7.22 -0.73 29.58
CA LEU A 138 7.41 0.72 29.43
C LEU A 138 6.57 1.22 28.24
N PHE A 139 5.58 2.05 28.51
CA PHE A 139 4.69 2.62 27.50
C PHE A 139 5.04 4.07 27.20
N LYS A 140 5.20 4.41 25.91
CA LYS A 140 5.40 5.77 25.40
C LYS A 140 4.16 6.25 24.66
N ALA A 141 3.54 7.31 25.16
CA ALA A 141 2.33 7.89 24.57
C ALA A 141 2.59 8.54 23.21
N SER A 142 1.58 8.53 22.34
CA SER A 142 1.60 9.25 21.06
C SER A 142 1.52 10.77 21.26
N HIS A 143 1.49 11.51 20.16
CA HIS A 143 1.24 12.96 20.18
C HIS A 143 -0.23 13.34 19.98
N GLN A 144 -1.14 12.37 19.85
CA GLN A 144 -2.57 12.59 19.61
C GLN A 144 -3.36 12.55 20.92
N PRO A 145 -3.88 13.70 21.42
CA PRO A 145 -4.62 13.73 22.67
C PRO A 145 -6.00 13.10 22.52
N GLU A 146 -6.23 11.99 23.22
CA GLU A 146 -7.48 11.22 23.16
C GLU A 146 -7.53 10.19 24.31
N ARG A 147 -8.71 9.66 24.62
CA ARG A 147 -8.90 8.57 25.58
C ARG A 147 -9.08 7.22 24.86
N TYR A 148 -8.14 6.32 25.05
CA TYR A 148 -8.10 4.98 24.46
C TYR A 148 -8.48 3.92 25.51
N THR A 149 -9.64 3.29 25.35
CA THR A 149 -10.19 2.32 26.32
C THR A 149 -9.48 0.97 26.33
N SER A 150 -8.67 0.65 25.30
CA SER A 150 -7.87 -0.57 25.20
C SER A 150 -6.60 -0.30 24.39
N ALA A 151 -5.61 0.35 25.01
CA ALA A 151 -4.40 0.80 24.33
C ALA A 151 -3.30 -0.27 24.32
N VAL A 152 -3.16 -1.01 25.43
CA VAL A 152 -2.11 -2.01 25.64
C VAL A 152 -2.76 -3.32 26.08
N GLN A 153 -2.21 -4.44 25.61
CA GLN A 153 -2.55 -5.80 26.05
C GLN A 153 -1.36 -6.44 26.75
N VAL A 154 -1.64 -7.24 27.76
CA VAL A 154 -0.68 -8.15 28.38
C VAL A 154 -1.21 -9.58 28.30
N SER A 155 -0.34 -10.50 27.91
CA SER A 155 -0.61 -11.94 27.78
C SER A 155 0.48 -12.76 28.47
N ALA A 156 0.20 -14.01 28.84
CA ALA A 156 1.22 -14.96 29.28
C ALA A 156 1.65 -15.86 28.11
N ALA A 157 2.95 -16.08 27.93
CA ALA A 157 3.48 -17.01 26.93
C ALA A 157 3.53 -18.43 27.52
N GLU A 158 2.66 -19.33 27.09
CA GLU A 158 2.73 -20.73 27.51
C GLU A 158 3.86 -21.46 26.75
N ARG A 159 4.61 -22.33 27.45
CA ARG A 159 5.72 -23.11 26.87
C ARG A 159 5.24 -24.25 25.97
N GLU A 160 4.01 -24.72 26.15
CA GLU A 160 3.34 -25.68 25.27
C GLU A 160 1.95 -25.15 24.95
N ILE A 161 1.71 -24.79 23.68
CA ILE A 161 0.39 -24.40 23.21
C ILE A 161 -0.43 -25.69 23.09
N SER A 162 -1.06 -26.12 24.18
CA SER A 162 -2.20 -27.03 24.06
C SER A 162 -3.33 -26.25 23.39
N LEU A 163 -3.67 -26.63 22.15
CA LEU A 163 -4.71 -26.01 21.29
C LEU A 163 -6.13 -25.97 21.92
N SER A 164 -6.29 -26.44 23.15
CA SER A 164 -7.51 -26.50 23.94
C SER A 164 -7.66 -25.37 24.98
N ARG A 165 -6.67 -24.50 25.20
CA ARG A 165 -6.77 -23.37 26.15
C ARG A 165 -6.37 -22.04 25.49
N LEU A 166 -7.23 -21.02 25.65
CA LEU A 166 -6.90 -19.65 25.24
C LEU A 166 -5.92 -19.03 26.24
N PRO A 167 -4.91 -18.25 25.81
CA PRO A 167 -4.01 -17.58 26.73
C PRO A 167 -4.78 -16.60 27.61
N ALA A 168 -4.39 -16.48 28.89
CA ALA A 168 -4.90 -15.43 29.76
C ALA A 168 -4.48 -14.05 29.21
N LEU A 169 -5.44 -13.12 29.11
CA LEU A 169 -5.27 -11.80 28.50
C LEU A 169 -5.88 -10.70 29.39
N ALA A 170 -5.24 -9.54 29.45
CA ALA A 170 -5.79 -8.33 30.04
C ALA A 170 -5.40 -7.07 29.25
N THR A 171 -6.17 -6.00 29.40
CA THR A 171 -5.94 -4.72 28.69
C THR A 171 -5.77 -3.55 29.64
N VAL A 172 -5.02 -2.53 29.22
CA VAL A 172 -4.82 -1.26 29.92
C VAL A 172 -5.38 -0.10 29.09
N ALA A 173 -6.17 0.77 29.73
CA ALA A 173 -6.67 2.01 29.12
C ALA A 173 -5.66 3.16 29.28
N VAL A 174 -5.52 4.00 28.26
CA VAL A 174 -4.59 5.14 28.25
C VAL A 174 -5.33 6.40 27.84
N GLU A 175 -5.16 7.48 28.60
CA GLU A 175 -5.58 8.83 28.20
C GLU A 175 -4.34 9.68 27.90
N VAL A 176 -4.22 10.13 26.64
CA VAL A 176 -3.13 10.99 26.19
C VAL A 176 -3.55 12.44 26.35
N LEU A 177 -2.82 13.17 27.18
CA LEU A 177 -3.06 14.59 27.46
C LEU A 177 -2.25 15.46 26.48
N PRO A 178 -2.72 16.65 26.08
CA PRO A 178 -1.99 17.54 25.17
C PRO A 178 -0.62 18.00 25.73
N PRO A 179 0.33 18.41 24.86
CA PRO A 179 1.59 19.00 25.29
C PRO A 179 1.35 20.25 26.14
N ARG A 180 2.22 20.51 27.13
CA ARG A 180 2.08 21.67 28.02
C ARG A 180 2.14 23.03 27.28
N ASP A 181 2.77 23.07 26.09
CA ASP A 181 3.04 24.29 25.31
C ASP A 181 2.48 24.24 23.87
N ALA A 182 1.24 23.79 23.67
CA ALA A 182 0.61 23.90 22.34
C ALA A 182 0.48 25.39 21.91
N PRO A 183 0.72 25.74 20.63
CA PRO A 183 0.60 27.12 20.15
C PRO A 183 -0.82 27.64 20.38
N LYS A 184 -0.90 28.75 21.11
CA LYS A 184 -2.17 29.38 21.49
C LYS A 184 -2.57 30.41 20.45
N VAL A 185 -3.88 30.55 20.24
CA VAL A 185 -4.42 31.66 19.45
C VAL A 185 -3.95 32.96 20.08
N TYR A 186 -3.26 33.79 19.31
CA TYR A 186 -2.75 35.09 19.74
C TYR A 186 -3.59 36.22 19.12
N ARG A 187 -3.99 36.08 17.85
CA ARG A 187 -4.85 37.05 17.16
C ARG A 187 -5.73 36.38 16.11
N LEU A 188 -6.82 37.06 15.75
CA LEU A 188 -7.66 36.71 14.60
C LEU A 188 -7.49 37.76 13.50
N ARG A 189 -7.29 37.32 12.27
CA ARG A 189 -7.31 38.19 11.09
C ARG A 189 -8.58 37.96 10.31
N VAL A 190 -9.41 38.98 10.19
CA VAL A 190 -10.65 38.95 9.38
C VAL A 190 -10.41 39.61 8.03
N ILE A 191 -10.95 39.01 6.97
CA ILE A 191 -10.81 39.49 5.60
C ILE A 191 -12.18 39.46 4.91
N PRO A 192 -12.61 40.57 4.28
CA PRO A 192 -12.01 41.91 4.32
C PRO A 192 -12.17 42.62 5.68
N ASN A 193 -11.25 43.55 5.97
CA ASN A 193 -11.34 44.49 7.10
C ASN A 193 -10.77 45.87 6.67
N PRO A 194 -11.55 46.99 6.70
CA PRO A 194 -12.96 47.06 7.08
C PRO A 194 -13.89 46.46 6.01
N VAL A 195 -15.13 46.15 6.37
CA VAL A 195 -16.15 45.68 5.42
C VAL A 195 -16.86 46.88 4.82
N VAL A 196 -16.80 47.02 3.49
CA VAL A 196 -17.57 48.02 2.75
C VAL A 196 -18.57 47.30 1.87
N ALA A 197 -19.86 47.61 2.02
CA ALA A 197 -20.92 46.90 1.33
C ALA A 197 -22.17 47.75 1.10
N ARG A 198 -23.11 47.24 0.31
CA ARG A 198 -24.40 47.89 0.02
C ARG A 198 -25.56 47.16 0.68
N PRO A 199 -26.72 47.80 0.88
CA PRO A 199 -27.91 47.11 1.33
C PRO A 199 -28.24 45.93 0.42
N ARG A 200 -28.52 44.78 1.02
CA ARG A 200 -28.81 43.46 0.40
C ARG A 200 -27.64 42.77 -0.29
N GLN A 201 -26.43 43.33 -0.25
CA GLN A 201 -25.24 42.65 -0.74
C GLN A 201 -24.89 41.46 0.15
N ILE A 202 -24.41 40.37 -0.45
CA ILE A 202 -23.79 39.25 0.27
C ILE A 202 -22.28 39.45 0.23
N VAL A 203 -21.66 39.60 1.39
CA VAL A 203 -20.21 39.66 1.57
C VAL A 203 -19.72 38.31 2.07
N THR A 204 -18.62 37.82 1.50
CA THR A 204 -17.94 36.63 2.03
C THR A 204 -16.83 37.08 2.96
N LEU A 205 -16.87 36.63 4.21
CA LEU A 205 -15.88 36.92 5.24
C LEU A 205 -15.08 35.65 5.54
N ASN A 206 -13.77 35.80 5.61
CA ASN A 206 -12.85 34.76 6.06
C ASN A 206 -12.16 35.22 7.34
N ALA A 207 -11.84 34.28 8.23
CA ALA A 207 -11.01 34.55 9.39
C ALA A 207 -9.92 33.50 9.54
N LEU A 208 -8.75 33.94 9.99
CA LEU A 208 -7.59 33.10 10.28
C LEU A 208 -7.15 33.32 11.72
N ALA A 209 -7.05 32.26 12.51
CA ALA A 209 -6.44 32.29 13.83
C ALA A 209 -4.93 32.08 13.69
N GLU A 210 -4.12 32.94 14.31
CA GLU A 210 -2.66 32.89 14.22
C GLU A 210 -2.02 32.86 15.62
N SER A 211 -0.90 32.16 15.76
CA SER A 211 -0.03 32.23 16.93
C SER A 211 0.71 33.58 17.00
N ALA A 212 1.46 33.83 18.07
CA ALA A 212 2.30 35.04 18.18
C ALA A 212 3.38 35.12 17.09
N GLU A 213 3.77 33.96 16.55
CA GLU A 213 4.74 33.78 15.47
C GLU A 213 4.09 33.82 14.07
N GLY A 214 2.78 34.06 13.97
CA GLY A 214 2.05 34.14 12.70
C GLY A 214 1.69 32.79 12.08
N ILE A 215 1.82 31.69 12.81
CA ILE A 215 1.47 30.34 12.33
C ILE A 215 -0.06 30.17 12.37
N PRO A 216 -0.71 29.71 11.28
CA PRO A 216 -2.12 29.32 11.30
C PRO A 216 -2.43 28.27 12.36
N ILE A 217 -3.43 28.53 13.20
CA ILE A 217 -3.95 27.60 14.19
C ILE A 217 -5.35 27.17 13.76
N ASP A 218 -5.57 25.86 13.75
CA ASP A 218 -6.91 25.30 13.53
C ASP A 218 -7.78 25.55 14.77
N ALA A 219 -8.86 26.30 14.61
CA ALA A 219 -9.72 26.73 15.70
C ALA A 219 -11.19 26.76 15.24
N ASP A 220 -12.10 26.43 16.17
CA ASP A 220 -13.53 26.50 15.89
C ASP A 220 -13.97 27.97 15.83
N LEU A 221 -14.35 28.42 14.63
CA LEU A 221 -14.77 29.79 14.38
C LEU A 221 -16.30 29.92 14.42
N SER A 222 -16.75 31.00 15.04
CA SER A 222 -18.15 31.40 15.06
C SER A 222 -18.29 32.89 14.76
N TRP A 223 -19.36 33.24 14.05
CA TRP A 223 -19.64 34.61 13.63
C TRP A 223 -20.90 35.14 14.29
N SER A 224 -20.89 36.42 14.64
CA SER A 224 -22.07 37.13 15.11
C SER A 224 -22.08 38.57 14.62
N LEU A 225 -23.26 39.18 14.61
CA LEU A 225 -23.45 40.60 14.35
C LEU A 225 -23.70 41.30 15.69
N SER A 226 -23.26 42.56 15.81
CA SER A 226 -23.52 43.34 17.02
C SER A 226 -25.01 43.61 17.24
N THR A 227 -25.78 43.71 16.16
CA THR A 227 -27.25 43.80 16.18
C THR A 227 -27.87 43.11 14.97
N ASP A 228 -29.09 42.58 15.14
CA ASP A 228 -29.83 41.90 14.06
C ASP A 228 -30.26 42.83 12.93
N SER A 229 -30.28 44.16 13.16
CA SER A 229 -30.60 45.14 12.11
C SER A 229 -29.51 45.25 11.05
N LEU A 230 -28.29 44.76 11.34
CA LEU A 230 -27.18 44.77 10.39
C LEU A 230 -27.36 43.73 9.28
N GLY A 231 -28.09 42.65 9.54
CA GLY A 231 -28.37 41.61 8.56
C GLY A 231 -28.30 40.20 9.11
N ARG A 232 -27.81 39.26 8.30
CA ARG A 232 -27.66 37.85 8.67
C ARG A 232 -26.30 37.33 8.25
N ILE A 233 -25.61 36.65 9.16
CA ILE A 233 -24.34 35.96 8.90
C ILE A 233 -24.49 34.48 9.22
N ASN A 234 -23.95 33.61 8.37
CA ASN A 234 -23.95 32.16 8.62
C ASN A 234 -22.57 31.69 9.14
N PRO A 235 -22.47 30.44 9.65
CA PRO A 235 -21.20 29.92 10.17
C PRO A 235 -20.06 29.87 9.15
N LEU A 236 -20.37 29.87 7.85
CA LEU A 236 -19.39 29.89 6.76
C LEU A 236 -18.90 31.30 6.40
N GLY A 237 -19.33 32.34 7.12
CA GLY A 237 -18.91 33.73 6.90
C GLY A 237 -19.64 34.47 5.78
N TYR A 238 -20.76 33.93 5.26
CA TYR A 238 -21.59 34.67 4.31
C TYR A 238 -22.50 35.64 5.04
N PHE A 239 -22.24 36.93 4.87
CA PHE A 239 -22.94 38.04 5.50
C PHE A 239 -23.84 38.77 4.50
N THR A 240 -25.16 38.66 4.68
CA THR A 240 -26.17 39.44 3.94
C THR A 240 -26.44 40.75 4.66
N VAL A 241 -26.07 41.88 4.07
CA VAL A 241 -26.21 43.21 4.67
C VAL A 241 -27.66 43.69 4.62
N MET A 242 -28.23 44.08 5.75
CA MET A 242 -29.56 44.72 5.84
C MET A 242 -29.51 46.09 6.53
N ALA A 243 -28.34 46.48 7.04
CA ALA A 243 -28.11 47.76 7.67
C ALA A 243 -28.48 48.96 6.77
N PRO A 244 -28.97 50.06 7.37
CA PRO A 244 -29.09 51.33 6.67
C PRO A 244 -27.71 51.89 6.33
N GLN A 245 -27.67 52.81 5.37
CA GLN A 245 -26.47 53.54 4.99
C GLN A 245 -25.80 54.18 6.22
N GLY A 246 -24.48 54.07 6.30
CA GLY A 246 -23.69 54.65 7.39
C GLY A 246 -22.53 53.77 7.84
N PHE A 247 -21.75 54.31 8.77
CA PHE A 247 -20.69 53.58 9.46
C PHE A 247 -21.26 52.86 10.67
N HIS A 248 -20.96 51.59 10.82
CA HIS A 248 -21.36 50.73 11.92
C HIS A 248 -20.10 50.16 12.57
N GLN A 249 -19.77 50.68 13.75
CA GLN A 249 -18.58 50.26 14.49
C GLN A 249 -18.79 48.86 15.11
N ASP A 250 -17.74 48.03 15.12
CA ASP A 250 -17.74 46.68 15.71
C ASP A 250 -18.92 45.82 15.24
N ALA A 251 -19.31 46.01 13.98
CA ALA A 251 -20.52 45.47 13.39
C ALA A 251 -20.54 43.94 13.32
N ILE A 252 -19.40 43.35 13.00
CA ILE A 252 -19.26 41.90 12.84
C ILE A 252 -18.19 41.42 13.80
N ARG A 253 -18.51 40.37 14.55
CA ARG A 253 -17.59 39.71 15.48
C ARG A 253 -17.31 38.30 15.03
N VAL A 254 -16.03 37.93 15.01
CA VAL A 254 -15.59 36.54 14.93
C VAL A 254 -15.10 36.10 16.29
N THR A 255 -15.40 34.87 16.69
CA THR A 255 -14.91 34.25 17.91
C THR A 255 -14.30 32.89 17.59
N ALA A 256 -13.05 32.69 17.97
CA ALA A 256 -12.34 31.43 17.90
C ALA A 256 -12.34 30.76 19.27
N ARG A 257 -12.62 29.46 19.31
CA ARG A 257 -12.51 28.64 20.51
C ARG A 257 -11.36 27.64 20.39
N GLN A 258 -10.48 27.62 21.39
CA GLN A 258 -9.39 26.66 21.52
C GLN A 258 -9.47 26.04 22.92
N GLY A 259 -10.09 24.86 23.02
CA GLY A 259 -10.43 24.24 24.30
C GLY A 259 -11.40 25.11 25.11
N ASP A 260 -10.99 25.53 26.32
CA ASP A 260 -11.76 26.41 27.20
C ASP A 260 -11.47 27.91 26.99
N GLN A 261 -10.52 28.25 26.12
CA GLN A 261 -10.18 29.63 25.81
C GLN A 261 -10.98 30.14 24.61
N THR A 262 -11.39 31.41 24.67
CA THR A 262 -12.06 32.10 23.55
C THR A 262 -11.34 33.40 23.22
N PHE A 263 -11.23 33.69 21.93
CA PHE A 263 -10.61 34.89 21.39
C PHE A 263 -11.61 35.52 20.43
N SER A 264 -11.80 36.83 20.49
CA SER A 264 -12.75 37.52 19.62
C SER A 264 -12.13 38.74 18.99
N GLU A 265 -12.44 38.98 17.72
CA GLU A 265 -12.10 40.19 16.99
C GLU A 265 -13.39 40.80 16.43
N SER A 266 -13.52 42.12 16.51
CA SER A 266 -14.65 42.85 15.93
C SER A 266 -14.16 43.77 14.82
N ILE A 267 -14.94 43.87 13.75
CA ILE A 267 -14.61 44.66 12.57
C ILE A 267 -15.77 45.57 12.17
N ASP A 268 -15.43 46.71 11.59
CA ASP A 268 -16.39 47.73 11.21
C ASP A 268 -17.07 47.42 9.86
N LEU A 269 -18.31 47.90 9.72
CA LEU A 269 -19.10 47.85 8.50
C LEU A 269 -19.43 49.26 8.01
N GLN A 270 -19.03 49.60 6.79
CA GLN A 270 -19.47 50.80 6.07
C GLN A 270 -20.52 50.43 5.04
N VAL A 271 -21.76 50.91 5.22
CA VAL A 271 -22.84 50.74 4.23
C VAL A 271 -22.94 51.95 3.33
N ILE A 272 -22.76 51.74 2.02
CA ILE A 272 -22.83 52.79 0.98
C ILE A 272 -24.12 52.69 0.16
N GLN A 273 -24.52 53.80 -0.48
CA GLN A 273 -25.73 53.88 -1.32
C GLN A 273 -25.62 53.03 -2.59
N VAL A 274 -26.77 52.57 -3.10
CA VAL A 274 -26.88 52.01 -4.46
C VAL A 274 -26.89 53.18 -5.44
N PRO A 275 -25.92 53.30 -6.37
CA PRO A 275 -25.91 54.38 -7.36
C PRO A 275 -27.15 54.34 -8.26
N PRO A 276 -27.59 55.49 -8.81
CA PRO A 276 -28.64 55.53 -9.82
C PRO A 276 -28.28 54.73 -11.09
N THR A 277 -29.28 54.45 -11.92
CA THR A 277 -29.15 53.60 -13.11
C THR A 277 -28.15 54.16 -14.14
N GLY A 278 -27.14 53.36 -14.49
CA GLY A 278 -26.12 53.67 -15.50
C GLY A 278 -24.74 54.12 -14.97
N ASP A 279 -24.52 53.98 -13.67
CA ASP A 279 -23.21 54.05 -13.03
C ASP A 279 -22.61 52.67 -12.76
N ILE A 280 -21.32 52.59 -12.40
CA ILE A 280 -20.67 51.32 -12.06
C ILE A 280 -21.33 50.75 -10.79
N VAL A 281 -21.89 49.56 -10.89
CA VAL A 281 -22.53 48.86 -9.77
C VAL A 281 -21.68 47.70 -9.30
N THR A 282 -20.91 47.03 -10.14
CA THR A 282 -20.08 45.90 -9.69
C THR A 282 -18.83 45.78 -10.55
N VAL A 283 -17.70 45.39 -9.96
CA VAL A 283 -16.50 44.99 -10.70
C VAL A 283 -16.23 43.52 -10.42
N SER A 284 -16.13 42.71 -11.46
CA SER A 284 -15.74 41.31 -11.37
C SER A 284 -14.32 41.14 -11.86
N LEU A 285 -13.47 40.46 -11.09
CA LEU A 285 -12.09 40.12 -11.47
C LEU A 285 -11.98 38.60 -11.61
N LEU A 286 -11.46 38.18 -12.76
CA LEU A 286 -11.46 36.79 -13.21
C LEU A 286 -10.02 36.29 -13.44
N PRO A 287 -9.64 35.15 -12.83
CA PRO A 287 -10.30 34.51 -11.69
C PRO A 287 -10.05 35.30 -10.40
N ALA A 288 -10.97 35.21 -9.44
CA ALA A 288 -10.79 35.82 -8.11
C ALA A 288 -9.68 35.14 -7.27
N GLN A 289 -9.24 33.94 -7.67
CA GLN A 289 -8.08 33.26 -7.12
C GLN A 289 -7.29 32.56 -8.22
N VAL A 290 -5.95 32.68 -8.18
CA VAL A 290 -5.05 31.97 -9.10
C VAL A 290 -3.94 31.24 -8.31
N ARG A 291 -3.51 30.08 -8.82
CA ARG A 291 -2.35 29.32 -8.31
C ARG A 291 -1.25 29.36 -9.35
N LEU A 292 -0.06 29.82 -8.95
CA LEU A 292 1.07 30.06 -9.82
C LEU A 292 2.35 29.47 -9.23
N SER A 293 3.29 29.09 -10.09
CA SER A 293 4.67 28.84 -9.73
C SER A 293 5.47 30.15 -9.62
N PRO A 294 6.61 30.16 -8.90
CA PRO A 294 7.51 31.30 -8.86
C PRO A 294 7.82 31.86 -10.24
N ASN A 295 7.78 33.19 -10.41
CA ASN A 295 7.98 33.90 -11.69
C ASN A 295 6.99 33.56 -12.81
N GLN A 296 5.92 32.79 -12.56
CA GLN A 296 4.95 32.46 -13.59
C GLN A 296 4.12 33.71 -13.96
N PRO A 297 4.04 34.08 -15.25
CA PRO A 297 3.15 35.14 -15.70
C PRO A 297 1.70 34.70 -15.77
N PHE A 298 0.77 35.62 -15.53
CA PHE A 298 -0.67 35.40 -15.62
C PHE A 298 -1.41 36.67 -16.04
N GLN A 299 -2.40 36.54 -16.93
CA GLN A 299 -3.23 37.67 -17.37
C GLN A 299 -4.53 37.71 -16.57
N PHE A 300 -4.70 38.72 -15.71
CA PHE A 300 -5.99 38.98 -15.09
C PHE A 300 -6.93 39.70 -16.04
N GLN A 301 -8.23 39.49 -15.84
CA GLN A 301 -9.29 40.21 -16.52
C GLN A 301 -10.24 40.83 -15.49
N ALA A 302 -10.75 42.02 -15.76
CA ALA A 302 -11.79 42.64 -14.94
C ALA A 302 -12.89 43.25 -15.82
N LEU A 303 -14.12 43.18 -15.33
CA LEU A 303 -15.32 43.69 -16.00
C LEU A 303 -16.10 44.58 -15.03
N ALA A 304 -16.41 45.80 -15.46
CA ALA A 304 -17.36 46.66 -14.77
C ALA A 304 -18.78 46.39 -15.27
N LEU A 305 -19.72 46.21 -14.36
CA LEU A 305 -21.13 45.97 -14.61
C LEU A 305 -21.97 47.13 -14.08
N ASP A 306 -22.98 47.55 -14.83
CA ASP A 306 -23.95 48.55 -14.39
C ASP A 306 -25.07 47.94 -13.53
N SER A 307 -26.02 48.78 -13.11
CA SER A 307 -27.19 48.37 -12.31
C SER A 307 -28.09 47.32 -12.96
N SER A 308 -27.99 47.13 -14.28
CA SER A 308 -28.73 46.12 -15.04
C SER A 308 -27.94 44.82 -15.24
N GLY A 309 -26.70 44.75 -14.73
CA GLY A 309 -25.80 43.62 -14.90
C GLY A 309 -25.12 43.57 -16.28
N GLN A 310 -25.21 44.64 -17.07
CA GLN A 310 -24.54 44.74 -18.37
C GLN A 310 -23.13 45.29 -18.23
N VAL A 311 -22.22 44.87 -19.11
CA VAL A 311 -20.84 45.35 -19.14
C VAL A 311 -20.82 46.83 -19.51
N LEU A 312 -20.31 47.66 -18.61
CA LEU A 312 -20.12 49.07 -18.82
C LEU A 312 -18.77 49.30 -19.52
N SER A 313 -18.77 49.15 -20.84
CA SER A 313 -17.55 49.26 -21.68
C SER A 313 -16.85 50.62 -21.64
N SER A 314 -17.55 51.67 -21.20
CA SER A 314 -16.99 53.02 -20.98
C SER A 314 -16.22 53.14 -19.65
N ALA A 315 -16.24 52.12 -18.79
CA ALA A 315 -15.48 52.12 -17.55
C ALA A 315 -13.99 51.85 -17.81
N GLU A 316 -13.13 52.67 -17.22
CA GLU A 316 -11.68 52.51 -17.21
C GLU A 316 -11.28 51.53 -16.09
N ILE A 317 -10.51 50.49 -16.42
CA ILE A 317 -9.96 49.55 -15.43
C ILE A 317 -8.52 49.94 -15.08
N LEU A 318 -8.27 50.18 -13.80
CA LEU A 318 -6.98 50.52 -13.22
C LEU A 318 -6.48 49.35 -12.37
N TRP A 319 -5.31 48.81 -12.70
CA TRP A 319 -4.67 47.72 -11.98
C TRP A 319 -3.65 48.25 -10.97
N SER A 320 -3.54 47.57 -9.82
CA SER A 320 -2.50 47.87 -8.84
C SER A 320 -2.30 46.69 -7.91
N MET A 321 -1.10 46.59 -7.33
CA MET A 321 -0.85 45.68 -6.22
C MET A 321 -1.35 46.29 -4.91
N VAL A 322 -1.93 45.45 -4.05
CA VAL A 322 -2.21 45.71 -2.63
C VAL A 322 -1.09 45.15 -1.77
N ASP A 323 -0.59 43.97 -2.14
CA ASP A 323 0.53 43.29 -1.51
C ASP A 323 1.59 43.01 -2.58
N ASP A 324 2.67 43.79 -2.55
CA ASP A 324 3.78 43.69 -3.51
C ASP A 324 4.65 42.44 -3.29
N GLN A 325 4.53 41.76 -2.14
CA GLN A 325 5.21 40.48 -1.88
C GLN A 325 4.66 39.36 -2.75
N ALA A 326 3.42 39.52 -3.26
CA ALA A 326 2.83 38.59 -4.21
C ALA A 326 3.47 38.70 -5.61
N GLY A 327 4.02 39.86 -5.99
CA GLY A 327 4.57 40.09 -7.32
C GLY A 327 4.24 41.47 -7.87
N SER A 328 4.19 41.58 -9.21
CA SER A 328 3.92 42.84 -9.91
C SER A 328 2.83 42.68 -10.96
N ILE A 329 2.03 43.74 -11.18
CA ILE A 329 1.01 43.81 -12.23
C ILE A 329 1.20 45.08 -13.05
N ASP A 330 1.08 44.96 -14.37
CA ASP A 330 1.14 46.11 -15.28
C ASP A 330 -0.23 46.80 -15.49
N GLU A 331 -0.24 47.90 -16.23
CA GLU A 331 -1.45 48.67 -16.55
C GLU A 331 -2.47 47.89 -17.39
N ARG A 332 -2.09 46.75 -17.98
CA ARG A 332 -2.96 45.89 -18.79
C ARG A 332 -3.46 44.68 -18.02
N GLY A 333 -3.11 44.55 -16.73
CA GLY A 333 -3.49 43.41 -15.90
C GLY A 333 -2.61 42.17 -16.09
N PHE A 334 -1.44 42.31 -16.72
CA PHE A 334 -0.46 41.25 -16.84
C PHE A 334 0.36 41.18 -15.54
N PHE A 335 0.17 40.09 -14.81
CA PHE A 335 0.78 39.84 -13.51
C PHE A 335 1.97 38.89 -13.64
N THR A 336 3.05 39.14 -12.89
CA THR A 336 4.18 38.22 -12.71
C THR A 336 4.33 37.91 -11.23
N ALA A 337 4.17 36.63 -10.88
CA ALA A 337 4.31 36.13 -9.52
C ALA A 337 5.73 36.37 -8.97
N SER A 338 5.86 36.65 -7.68
CA SER A 338 7.16 36.73 -7.00
C SER A 338 7.84 35.36 -6.90
N THR A 339 9.06 35.35 -6.37
CA THR A 339 9.82 34.12 -6.09
C THR A 339 9.39 33.44 -4.80
N ASP A 340 8.75 34.18 -3.89
CA ASP A 340 8.46 33.71 -2.55
C ASP A 340 7.15 32.91 -2.56
N THR A 341 7.17 31.72 -1.96
CA THR A 341 5.98 30.87 -1.87
C THR A 341 5.07 31.37 -0.76
N GLY A 342 3.76 31.38 -1.00
CA GLY A 342 2.80 31.88 -0.02
C GLY A 342 1.36 31.95 -0.51
N VAL A 343 0.47 32.35 0.38
CA VAL A 343 -0.93 32.69 0.07
C VAL A 343 -1.08 34.19 0.28
N TYR A 344 -1.20 34.94 -0.81
CA TYR A 344 -1.30 36.39 -0.84
C TYR A 344 -2.75 36.81 -1.10
N ALA A 345 -3.54 36.84 -0.02
CA ALA A 345 -4.97 37.16 -0.07
C ALA A 345 -5.21 38.61 -0.53
N ASN A 346 -6.12 38.80 -1.50
CA ASN A 346 -6.49 40.11 -2.05
C ASN A 346 -5.31 40.97 -2.53
N SER A 347 -4.23 40.33 -2.99
CA SER A 347 -2.97 40.98 -3.38
C SER A 347 -3.07 41.79 -4.67
N VAL A 348 -3.95 41.41 -5.60
CA VAL A 348 -4.18 42.15 -6.84
C VAL A 348 -5.48 42.93 -6.74
N ARG A 349 -5.47 44.22 -7.08
CA ARG A 349 -6.66 45.08 -7.11
C ARG A 349 -6.96 45.52 -8.54
N ALA A 350 -8.22 45.35 -8.95
CA ALA A 350 -8.80 46.04 -10.11
C ALA A 350 -9.78 47.09 -9.61
N ARG A 351 -9.60 48.33 -10.05
CA ARG A 351 -10.52 49.45 -9.80
C ARG A 351 -11.15 49.85 -11.13
N ALA A 352 -12.47 49.89 -11.21
CA ALA A 352 -13.17 50.46 -12.35
C ALA A 352 -13.61 51.88 -12.04
N ARG A 353 -13.45 52.79 -13.01
CA ARG A 353 -13.85 54.20 -12.92
C ARG A 353 -14.69 54.60 -14.12
N HIS A 354 -15.79 55.30 -13.89
CA HIS A 354 -16.67 55.78 -14.95
C HIS A 354 -17.16 57.20 -14.62
N GLN A 355 -17.08 58.10 -15.60
CA GLN A 355 -17.51 59.48 -15.45
C GLN A 355 -18.73 59.76 -16.34
N ARG A 356 -19.83 60.22 -15.75
CA ARG A 356 -21.05 60.59 -16.45
C ARG A 356 -21.62 61.89 -15.87
N GLY A 357 -21.91 62.87 -16.72
CA GLY A 357 -22.56 64.12 -16.28
C GLY A 357 -21.77 64.96 -15.27
N GLY A 358 -20.44 64.76 -15.19
CA GLY A 358 -19.58 65.40 -14.19
C GLY A 358 -19.45 64.61 -12.88
N GLU A 359 -20.23 63.55 -12.69
CA GLU A 359 -20.18 62.66 -11.53
C GLU A 359 -19.25 61.46 -11.83
N LEU A 360 -18.37 61.14 -10.88
CA LEU A 360 -17.41 60.05 -10.97
C LEU A 360 -17.88 58.89 -10.10
N THR A 361 -18.05 57.70 -10.69
CA THR A 361 -18.29 56.47 -9.94
C THR A 361 -17.09 55.56 -10.02
N GLU A 362 -16.72 54.99 -8.87
CA GLU A 362 -15.60 54.07 -8.72
C GLU A 362 -16.04 52.84 -7.93
N GLU A 363 -15.60 51.68 -8.37
CA GLU A 363 -15.75 50.42 -7.65
C GLU A 363 -14.47 49.61 -7.77
N GLN A 364 -14.24 48.70 -6.83
CA GLN A 364 -13.01 47.91 -6.81
C GLN A 364 -13.27 46.48 -6.35
N THR A 365 -12.40 45.58 -6.79
CA THR A 365 -12.41 44.17 -6.43
C THR A 365 -10.99 43.65 -6.34
N PHE A 366 -10.82 42.48 -5.73
CA PHE A 366 -9.52 41.92 -5.38
C PHE A 366 -9.39 40.46 -5.81
N ALA A 367 -8.16 40.06 -6.13
CA ALA A 367 -7.77 38.69 -6.42
C ALA A 367 -6.79 38.16 -5.37
N THR A 368 -6.89 36.87 -5.05
CA THR A 368 -5.90 36.15 -4.24
C THR A 368 -4.91 35.41 -5.13
N VAL A 369 -3.62 35.57 -4.87
CA VAL A 369 -2.56 34.84 -5.56
C VAL A 369 -1.96 33.81 -4.61
N VAL A 370 -1.84 32.56 -5.04
CA VAL A 370 -1.17 31.50 -4.30
C VAL A 370 0.06 31.07 -5.07
N ILE A 371 1.25 31.33 -4.51
CA ILE A 371 2.53 30.96 -5.12
C ILE A 371 3.04 29.70 -4.46
N ARG A 372 3.20 28.64 -5.24
CA ARG A 372 3.75 27.37 -4.77
C ARG A 372 4.64 26.78 -5.84
N GLU A 373 5.78 26.22 -5.42
CA GLU A 373 6.59 25.42 -6.33
C GLU A 373 5.78 24.25 -6.87
N ALA A 374 5.93 23.97 -8.16
CA ALA A 374 5.46 22.73 -8.72
C ALA A 374 6.18 21.57 -8.00
N PRO A 375 5.48 20.49 -7.63
CA PRO A 375 6.14 19.33 -7.07
C PRO A 375 7.26 18.86 -7.99
N ALA A 376 8.45 18.60 -7.44
CA ALA A 376 9.54 18.01 -8.22
C ALA A 376 9.05 16.75 -8.92
N ALA A 377 9.31 16.65 -10.23
CA ALA A 377 8.95 15.50 -11.04
C ALA A 377 9.42 14.20 -10.37
N PRO A 378 8.63 13.12 -10.44
CA PRO A 378 9.07 11.84 -9.91
C PRO A 378 10.33 11.38 -10.66
N THR A 379 11.25 10.75 -9.94
CA THR A 379 12.45 10.12 -10.50
C THR A 379 12.42 8.65 -10.14
N LEU A 380 12.84 7.77 -11.07
CA LEU A 380 12.96 6.34 -10.77
C LEU A 380 14.05 6.11 -9.72
N GLU A 381 13.64 5.60 -8.55
CA GLU A 381 14.53 5.39 -7.39
C GLU A 381 14.71 3.90 -7.07
N THR A 382 13.66 3.09 -7.25
CA THR A 382 13.74 1.66 -6.95
C THR A 382 13.03 0.82 -8.01
N ILE A 383 13.55 -0.40 -8.20
CA ILE A 383 12.88 -1.49 -8.91
C ILE A 383 12.91 -2.74 -8.02
N ALA A 384 11.76 -3.39 -7.88
CA ALA A 384 11.61 -4.65 -7.16
C ALA A 384 11.13 -5.73 -8.13
N VAL A 385 11.69 -6.93 -8.01
CA VAL A 385 11.27 -8.13 -8.75
C VAL A 385 10.63 -9.13 -7.81
N GLN A 386 9.52 -9.72 -8.23
CA GLN A 386 8.80 -10.75 -7.49
C GLN A 386 8.52 -11.97 -8.37
N PRO A 387 8.72 -13.20 -7.87
CA PRO A 387 9.47 -13.50 -6.65
C PRO A 387 10.95 -13.13 -6.79
N SER A 388 11.63 -12.76 -5.70
CA SER A 388 13.08 -12.48 -5.70
C SER A 388 13.92 -13.77 -5.73
N SER A 389 13.33 -14.91 -5.38
CA SER A 389 13.94 -16.24 -5.50
C SER A 389 12.87 -17.27 -5.81
N SER A 390 13.15 -18.20 -6.73
CA SER A 390 12.21 -19.27 -7.12
C SER A 390 12.83 -20.65 -7.05
N LEU A 391 12.07 -21.62 -6.55
CA LEU A 391 12.40 -23.04 -6.60
C LEU A 391 11.54 -23.72 -7.67
N VAL A 392 12.16 -24.39 -8.63
CA VAL A 392 11.46 -24.92 -9.81
C VAL A 392 12.10 -26.21 -10.32
N MET A 393 11.28 -27.15 -10.78
CA MET A 393 11.74 -28.37 -11.44
C MET A 393 12.21 -28.08 -12.87
N ARG A 394 13.12 -28.90 -13.37
CA ARG A 394 13.48 -28.87 -14.79
C ARG A 394 12.23 -29.05 -15.66
N GLY A 395 12.06 -28.18 -16.66
CA GLY A 395 10.88 -28.15 -17.52
C GLY A 395 9.74 -27.26 -17.00
N GLY A 396 9.78 -26.89 -15.71
CA GLY A 396 8.81 -25.99 -15.10
C GLY A 396 8.94 -24.54 -15.57
N THR A 397 7.93 -23.73 -15.23
CA THR A 397 7.89 -22.30 -15.55
C THR A 397 7.69 -21.45 -14.31
N VAL A 398 8.34 -20.30 -14.26
CA VAL A 398 8.16 -19.27 -13.21
C VAL A 398 7.70 -17.99 -13.89
N LEU A 399 6.72 -17.29 -13.30
CA LEU A 399 6.33 -15.96 -13.75
C LEU A 399 6.91 -14.92 -12.78
N PHE A 400 7.73 -14.02 -13.32
CA PHE A 400 8.23 -12.85 -12.60
C PHE A 400 7.41 -11.60 -12.93
N SER A 401 7.26 -10.73 -11.95
CA SER A 401 6.71 -9.38 -12.08
C SER A 401 7.71 -8.37 -11.54
N ALA A 402 7.63 -7.13 -12.01
CA ALA A 402 8.46 -6.05 -11.51
C ALA A 402 7.60 -4.82 -11.22
N THR A 403 7.99 -4.07 -10.20
CA THR A 403 7.39 -2.79 -9.82
C THR A 403 8.49 -1.75 -9.66
N ALA A 404 8.21 -0.53 -10.11
CA ALA A 404 9.11 0.62 -9.98
C ALA A 404 8.48 1.63 -9.02
N ALA A 405 9.30 2.33 -8.24
CA ALA A 405 8.83 3.41 -7.38
C ALA A 405 9.73 4.65 -7.45
N ASP A 406 9.11 5.79 -7.17
CA ASP A 406 9.75 7.10 -7.16
C ASP A 406 10.56 7.36 -5.88
N GLN A 407 11.24 8.49 -5.80
CA GLN A 407 12.04 8.93 -4.65
C GLN A 407 11.24 9.12 -3.34
N ARG A 408 9.90 9.06 -3.42
CA ARG A 408 8.98 9.15 -2.28
C ARG A 408 8.33 7.80 -1.96
N GLY A 409 8.70 6.73 -2.65
CA GLY A 409 8.14 5.39 -2.49
C GLY A 409 6.79 5.19 -3.18
N ASN A 410 6.34 6.12 -4.04
CA ASN A 410 5.11 5.95 -4.79
C ASN A 410 5.34 5.05 -6.01
N PRO A 411 4.42 4.13 -6.34
CA PRO A 411 4.56 3.29 -7.52
C PRO A 411 4.51 4.12 -8.80
N LEU A 412 5.43 3.81 -9.73
CA LEU A 412 5.44 4.34 -11.09
C LEU A 412 4.63 3.38 -11.98
N PHE A 413 3.70 3.94 -12.77
CA PHE A 413 2.82 3.19 -13.66
C PHE A 413 3.12 3.43 -15.15
N GLY A 414 2.89 2.41 -15.97
CA GLY A 414 3.10 2.46 -17.43
C GLY A 414 4.51 2.11 -17.89
N GLN A 415 5.39 1.65 -16.98
CA GLN A 415 6.78 1.32 -17.27
C GLN A 415 6.85 0.03 -18.08
N GLN A 416 7.77 0.00 -19.03
CA GLN A 416 8.15 -1.21 -19.72
C GLN A 416 9.32 -1.87 -19.00
N TYR A 417 9.25 -3.19 -18.88
CA TYR A 417 10.27 -4.01 -18.23
C TYR A 417 10.92 -4.90 -19.26
N SER A 418 12.25 -4.88 -19.30
CA SER A 418 13.06 -5.75 -20.14
C SER A 418 13.62 -6.88 -19.28
N TRP A 419 13.33 -8.12 -19.68
CA TRP A 419 13.74 -9.33 -18.97
C TRP A 419 14.88 -10.02 -19.71
N ALA A 420 15.86 -10.54 -18.97
CA ALA A 420 16.94 -11.34 -19.51
C ALA A 420 17.39 -12.41 -18.52
N VAL A 421 17.83 -13.56 -19.02
CA VAL A 421 18.53 -14.55 -18.21
C VAL A 421 20.04 -14.25 -18.29
N ALA A 422 20.71 -14.04 -17.16
CA ALA A 422 22.15 -13.81 -17.14
C ALA A 422 22.97 -15.08 -17.37
N ASP A 423 22.53 -16.20 -16.80
CA ASP A 423 23.15 -17.51 -17.03
C ASP A 423 22.29 -18.34 -17.99
N PRO A 424 22.69 -18.49 -19.27
CA PRO A 424 21.89 -19.19 -20.27
C PRO A 424 21.67 -20.67 -19.93
N ARG A 425 22.42 -21.24 -18.97
CA ARG A 425 22.18 -22.60 -18.47
C ARG A 425 20.85 -22.70 -17.73
N VAL A 426 20.32 -21.62 -17.16
CA VAL A 426 19.06 -21.65 -16.38
C VAL A 426 17.86 -21.97 -17.28
N GLY A 427 17.75 -21.28 -18.41
CA GLY A 427 16.64 -21.41 -19.34
C GLY A 427 16.42 -20.15 -20.18
N GLU A 428 15.18 -19.97 -20.64
CA GLU A 428 14.76 -18.84 -21.48
C GLU A 428 13.62 -18.07 -20.82
N ILE A 429 13.69 -16.75 -20.81
CA ILE A 429 12.63 -15.86 -20.30
C ILE A 429 11.98 -15.09 -21.45
N ASP A 430 10.66 -15.03 -21.45
CA ASP A 430 9.91 -14.25 -22.44
C ASP A 430 9.76 -12.76 -22.03
N PRO A 431 9.33 -11.86 -22.93
CA PRO A 431 9.10 -10.45 -22.60
C PRO A 431 8.01 -10.21 -21.52
N GLY A 432 7.17 -11.21 -21.23
CA GLY A 432 6.17 -11.16 -20.16
C GLY A 432 6.71 -11.57 -18.79
N GLY A 433 8.02 -11.83 -18.67
CA GLY A 433 8.66 -12.26 -17.43
C GLY A 433 8.46 -13.74 -17.11
N ARG A 434 7.99 -14.56 -18.06
CA ARG A 434 7.82 -16.00 -17.84
C ARG A 434 9.10 -16.74 -18.23
N LEU A 435 9.77 -17.29 -17.23
CA LEU A 435 10.96 -18.14 -17.36
C LEU A 435 10.55 -19.59 -17.58
N ARG A 436 11.12 -20.26 -18.59
CA ARG A 436 11.06 -21.71 -18.78
C ARG A 436 12.43 -22.33 -18.48
N VAL A 437 12.47 -23.20 -17.48
CA VAL A 437 13.71 -23.77 -16.96
C VAL A 437 14.12 -25.02 -17.73
N SER A 438 15.38 -25.08 -18.17
CA SER A 438 15.96 -26.22 -18.91
C SER A 438 17.31 -26.69 -18.37
N GLY A 439 17.90 -25.92 -17.45
CA GLY A 439 19.20 -26.18 -16.84
C GLY A 439 19.32 -27.44 -15.98
N PRO A 440 20.56 -27.82 -15.63
CA PRO A 440 20.81 -28.85 -14.63
C PRO A 440 20.43 -28.35 -13.22
N PRO A 441 20.17 -29.28 -12.28
CA PRO A 441 19.93 -28.93 -10.88
C PRO A 441 21.05 -28.09 -10.28
N GLY A 442 20.69 -27.06 -9.51
CA GLY A 442 21.64 -26.13 -8.90
C GLY A 442 21.00 -24.81 -8.46
N ALA A 443 21.74 -24.04 -7.67
CA ALA A 443 21.37 -22.68 -7.28
C ALA A 443 22.05 -21.66 -8.22
N TYR A 444 21.25 -20.80 -8.85
CA TYR A 444 21.68 -19.78 -9.79
C TYR A 444 21.34 -18.41 -9.21
N TYR A 445 22.34 -17.75 -8.64
CA TYR A 445 22.20 -16.41 -8.08
C TYR A 445 22.22 -15.35 -9.19
N ASN A 446 21.40 -14.30 -9.04
CA ASN A 446 21.23 -13.26 -10.05
C ASN A 446 20.91 -13.84 -11.44
N ALA A 447 20.10 -14.89 -11.49
CA ALA A 447 19.80 -15.64 -12.71
C ALA A 447 18.95 -14.83 -13.70
N VAL A 448 17.99 -14.07 -13.19
CA VAL A 448 17.07 -13.27 -14.00
C VAL A 448 17.31 -11.80 -13.72
N ARG A 449 17.63 -11.04 -14.77
CA ARG A 449 17.69 -9.57 -14.74
C ARG A 449 16.37 -8.99 -15.18
N VAL A 450 15.93 -7.94 -14.49
CA VAL A 450 14.91 -7.03 -15.01
C VAL A 450 15.45 -5.61 -15.02
N THR A 451 15.21 -4.90 -16.12
CA THR A 451 15.62 -3.52 -16.32
C THR A 451 14.42 -2.67 -16.69
N THR A 452 14.36 -1.44 -16.19
CA THR A 452 13.36 -0.45 -16.60
C THR A 452 13.99 0.92 -16.80
N GLU A 453 13.35 1.71 -17.65
CA GLU A 453 13.75 3.09 -17.95
C GLU A 453 12.62 4.05 -17.57
N PHE A 454 12.98 5.21 -17.05
CA PHE A 454 12.04 6.26 -16.69
C PHE A 454 12.59 7.65 -17.02
N GLY A 455 11.74 8.53 -17.55
CA GLY A 455 12.10 9.90 -17.93
C GLY A 455 12.10 10.11 -19.45
N GLU A 456 12.25 11.37 -19.84
CA GLU A 456 12.32 11.81 -21.24
C GLU A 456 13.75 12.22 -21.61
N ASP A 457 14.14 11.93 -22.86
CA ASP A 457 15.39 12.33 -23.50
C ASP A 457 16.64 12.19 -22.60
N ASP A 458 17.39 13.28 -22.38
CA ASP A 458 18.67 13.33 -21.66
C ASP A 458 18.55 13.08 -20.14
N ARG A 459 17.35 12.86 -19.61
CA ARG A 459 17.09 12.55 -18.19
C ARG A 459 16.53 11.14 -17.97
N LYS A 460 16.73 10.24 -18.93
CA LYS A 460 16.39 8.82 -18.75
C LYS A 460 17.25 8.18 -17.67
N MET A 461 16.58 7.69 -16.64
CA MET A 461 17.17 6.85 -15.60
C MET A 461 16.93 5.39 -15.96
N VAL A 462 17.99 4.59 -15.90
CA VAL A 462 17.92 3.15 -16.12
C VAL A 462 18.26 2.46 -14.80
N MET A 463 17.39 1.57 -14.35
CA MET A 463 17.60 0.78 -13.14
C MET A 463 17.43 -0.70 -13.45
N GLU A 464 18.21 -1.54 -12.79
CA GLU A 464 18.09 -2.99 -12.86
C GLU A 464 18.00 -3.63 -11.48
N THR A 465 17.35 -4.79 -11.42
CA THR A 465 17.36 -5.68 -10.26
C THR A 465 17.37 -7.13 -10.72
N TRP A 466 17.57 -8.04 -9.77
CA TRP A 466 17.91 -9.43 -10.03
C TRP A 466 17.07 -10.39 -9.18
N ALA A 467 16.76 -11.55 -9.76
CA ALA A 467 16.11 -12.65 -9.05
C ALA A 467 16.91 -13.95 -9.16
N ASP A 468 16.88 -14.74 -8.08
CA ASP A 468 17.55 -16.03 -7.98
C ASP A 468 16.64 -17.16 -8.47
N VAL A 469 17.25 -18.21 -9.03
CA VAL A 469 16.55 -19.41 -9.47
C VAL A 469 17.26 -20.64 -8.93
N VAL A 470 16.53 -21.52 -8.26
CA VAL A 470 17.01 -22.83 -7.81
C VAL A 470 16.29 -23.91 -8.62
N ILE A 471 17.08 -24.65 -9.40
CA ILE A 471 16.60 -25.80 -10.16
C ILE A 471 16.76 -27.04 -9.28
N MET A 472 15.65 -27.63 -8.84
CA MET A 472 15.68 -28.86 -8.02
C MET A 472 15.96 -30.11 -8.86
N GLY A 473 16.72 -31.03 -8.30
CA GLY A 473 17.05 -32.33 -8.87
C GLY A 473 16.10 -33.46 -8.45
N PRO A 474 16.45 -34.71 -8.80
CA PRO A 474 15.73 -35.88 -8.35
C PRO A 474 15.90 -36.09 -6.83
N LEU A 475 14.89 -36.70 -6.21
CA LEU A 475 14.89 -37.08 -4.79
C LEU A 475 16.11 -37.95 -4.46
N TYR A 476 16.93 -37.48 -3.53
CA TYR A 476 18.14 -38.17 -3.10
C TYR A 476 18.02 -38.67 -1.66
N GLN A 477 17.60 -37.80 -0.74
CA GLN A 477 17.55 -38.07 0.69
C GLN A 477 16.19 -37.71 1.29
N ILE A 478 15.74 -38.51 2.26
CA ILE A 478 14.59 -38.20 3.12
C ILE A 478 15.00 -38.21 4.58
N THR A 479 14.38 -37.33 5.37
CA THR A 479 14.49 -37.31 6.83
C THR A 479 13.10 -37.16 7.44
N VAL A 480 12.85 -37.85 8.55
CA VAL A 480 11.60 -37.78 9.32
C VAL A 480 11.87 -37.06 10.63
N ASP A 481 10.98 -36.14 10.99
CA ASP A 481 10.98 -35.44 12.27
C ASP A 481 9.67 -35.73 13.04
N PRO A 482 9.73 -36.29 14.25
CA PRO A 482 10.94 -36.79 14.91
C PRO A 482 11.46 -38.08 14.27
N THR A 483 12.77 -38.34 14.37
CA THR A 483 13.40 -39.57 13.83
C THR A 483 13.10 -40.81 14.68
N GLU A 484 12.72 -40.60 15.94
CA GLU A 484 12.21 -41.62 16.88
C GLU A 484 11.08 -41.01 17.74
N ILE A 485 10.14 -41.82 18.19
CA ILE A 485 9.03 -41.36 19.03
C ILE A 485 9.23 -41.85 20.47
N LEU A 486 9.16 -40.93 21.43
CA LEU A 486 9.01 -41.20 22.86
C LEU A 486 7.70 -40.57 23.34
N THR A 487 6.81 -41.36 23.93
CA THR A 487 5.46 -40.90 24.23
C THR A 487 4.80 -41.69 25.37
N LEU A 488 3.73 -41.14 25.95
CA LEU A 488 2.84 -41.85 26.87
C LEU A 488 1.76 -42.65 26.09
N PRO A 489 1.03 -43.57 26.74
CA PRO A 489 -0.02 -44.35 26.09
C PRO A 489 -1.12 -43.45 25.52
N SER A 490 -1.71 -43.84 24.38
CA SER A 490 -2.80 -43.11 23.71
C SER A 490 -2.48 -41.68 23.23
N GLN A 491 -1.23 -41.22 23.36
CA GLN A 491 -0.83 -39.89 22.94
C GLN A 491 -0.64 -39.81 21.42
N THR A 492 -0.87 -38.61 20.88
CA THR A 492 -0.72 -38.32 19.46
C THR A 492 0.63 -37.65 19.17
N ARG A 493 1.25 -37.99 18.05
CA ARG A 493 2.48 -37.37 17.52
C ARG A 493 2.33 -37.10 16.04
N GLN A 494 2.75 -35.92 15.60
CA GLN A 494 2.80 -35.58 14.18
C GLN A 494 4.21 -35.81 13.64
N LEU A 495 4.30 -36.56 12.55
CA LEU A 495 5.53 -36.79 11.80
C LEU A 495 5.60 -35.85 10.59
N LYS A 496 6.78 -35.28 10.34
CA LYS A 496 7.04 -34.41 9.19
C LYS A 496 8.17 -35.00 8.34
N ILE A 497 8.03 -34.91 7.02
CA ILE A 497 9.05 -35.32 6.06
C ILE A 497 9.78 -34.11 5.50
N SER A 498 11.11 -34.19 5.45
CA SER A 498 11.93 -33.34 4.59
C SER A 498 12.56 -34.22 3.51
N ALA A 499 12.40 -33.80 2.26
CA ALA A 499 12.95 -34.45 1.08
C ALA A 499 13.97 -33.52 0.43
N ARG A 500 15.15 -34.04 0.09
CA ARG A 500 16.25 -33.27 -0.50
C ARG A 500 16.84 -33.97 -1.73
N ASP A 501 17.31 -33.18 -2.68
CA ASP A 501 18.09 -33.66 -3.82
C ASP A 501 19.57 -33.85 -3.46
N LEU A 502 20.39 -34.29 -4.44
CA LEU A 502 21.82 -34.54 -4.25
C LEU A 502 22.61 -33.27 -3.85
N ASN A 503 22.09 -32.09 -4.19
CA ASN A 503 22.70 -30.79 -3.89
C ASN A 503 22.18 -30.21 -2.56
N GLY A 504 21.31 -30.93 -1.84
CA GLY A 504 20.73 -30.51 -0.58
C GLY A 504 19.53 -29.57 -0.70
N ALA A 505 19.05 -29.25 -1.91
CA ALA A 505 17.86 -28.43 -2.12
C ALA A 505 16.60 -29.22 -1.73
N ILE A 506 15.60 -28.54 -1.16
CA ILE A 506 14.32 -29.18 -0.79
C ILE A 506 13.59 -29.60 -2.07
N VAL A 507 13.05 -30.82 -2.06
CA VAL A 507 12.18 -31.36 -3.10
C VAL A 507 10.72 -31.25 -2.62
N PRO A 508 10.00 -30.16 -2.92
CA PRO A 508 8.60 -30.00 -2.54
C PRO A 508 7.69 -30.94 -3.36
N GLY A 509 6.46 -31.13 -2.88
CA GLY A 509 5.44 -31.87 -3.61
C GLY A 509 5.67 -33.38 -3.69
N VAL A 510 6.60 -33.94 -2.89
CA VAL A 510 6.76 -35.39 -2.77
C VAL A 510 5.47 -36.05 -2.28
N ILE A 511 5.22 -37.25 -2.78
CA ILE A 511 4.10 -38.09 -2.38
C ILE A 511 4.60 -39.00 -1.26
N VAL A 512 4.00 -38.85 -0.09
CA VAL A 512 4.36 -39.57 1.13
C VAL A 512 3.29 -40.62 1.42
N THR A 513 3.71 -41.86 1.66
CA THR A 513 2.86 -42.96 2.07
C THR A 513 3.31 -43.47 3.42
N TRP A 514 2.42 -43.39 4.41
CA TRP A 514 2.64 -43.89 5.77
C TRP A 514 2.00 -45.25 5.95
N ALA A 515 2.66 -46.15 6.67
CA ALA A 515 2.08 -47.42 7.07
C ALA A 515 2.64 -47.87 8.42
N MET A 516 1.82 -48.55 9.22
CA MET A 516 2.33 -49.30 10.36
C MET A 516 3.04 -50.56 9.85
N ALA A 517 4.32 -50.69 10.17
CA ALA A 517 5.07 -51.92 10.01
C ALA A 517 4.89 -52.85 11.22
N ASP A 518 4.68 -52.28 12.42
CA ASP A 518 4.27 -52.98 13.63
C ASP A 518 2.94 -52.39 14.16
N PRO A 519 1.79 -53.05 13.92
CA PRO A 519 0.49 -52.60 14.41
C PRO A 519 0.36 -52.55 15.95
N ALA A 520 1.22 -53.23 16.72
CA ALA A 520 1.15 -53.22 18.18
C ALA A 520 1.57 -51.88 18.79
N ALA A 521 2.35 -51.08 18.04
CA ALA A 521 2.81 -49.77 18.50
C ALA A 521 1.72 -48.68 18.47
N GLY A 522 0.69 -48.84 17.63
CA GLY A 522 -0.37 -47.84 17.46
C GLY A 522 -0.91 -47.76 16.02
N GLU A 523 -1.46 -46.61 15.66
CA GLU A 523 -2.04 -46.34 14.34
C GLU A 523 -1.46 -45.07 13.72
N ILE A 524 -1.28 -45.04 12.39
CA ILE A 524 -0.86 -43.85 11.64
C ILE A 524 -1.80 -43.59 10.46
N ASN A 525 -2.18 -42.33 10.26
CA ASN A 525 -3.01 -41.94 9.12
C ASN A 525 -2.18 -41.38 7.95
N GLY A 526 -2.84 -41.13 6.80
CA GLY A 526 -2.20 -40.60 5.60
C GLY A 526 -1.60 -39.19 5.74
N ALA A 527 -1.93 -38.45 6.80
CA ALA A 527 -1.35 -37.13 7.11
C ALA A 527 -0.10 -37.22 8.00
N GLY A 528 0.34 -38.42 8.37
CA GLY A 528 1.49 -38.62 9.27
C GLY A 528 1.18 -38.35 10.73
N ILE A 529 -0.10 -38.39 11.12
CA ILE A 529 -0.51 -38.31 12.53
C ILE A 529 -0.52 -39.73 13.09
N PHE A 530 0.36 -39.99 14.05
CA PHE A 530 0.50 -41.25 14.76
C PHE A 530 -0.19 -41.17 16.13
N VAL A 531 -0.93 -42.20 16.50
CA VAL A 531 -1.53 -42.37 17.83
C VAL A 531 -0.94 -43.63 18.46
N ALA A 532 -0.28 -43.46 19.61
CA ALA A 532 0.36 -44.56 20.33
C ALA A 532 -0.66 -45.54 20.90
N SER A 533 -0.30 -46.82 20.98
CA SER A 533 -1.12 -47.82 21.65
C SER A 533 -1.17 -47.61 23.17
N THR A 534 -1.97 -48.42 23.86
CA THR A 534 -2.10 -48.39 25.32
C THR A 534 -1.00 -49.16 26.05
N GLU A 535 -0.23 -49.98 25.34
CA GLU A 535 0.76 -50.88 25.93
C GLU A 535 2.14 -50.20 26.00
N PRO A 536 2.74 -50.02 27.20
CA PRO A 536 4.12 -49.57 27.30
C PRO A 536 5.09 -50.57 26.68
N GLY A 537 6.10 -50.07 25.97
CA GLY A 537 7.04 -50.92 25.27
C GLY A 537 7.95 -50.18 24.30
N TYR A 538 8.95 -50.89 23.80
CA TYR A 538 9.81 -50.43 22.72
C TYR A 538 9.48 -51.21 21.44
N TYR A 539 9.08 -50.48 20.40
CA TYR A 539 8.64 -51.00 19.11
C TYR A 539 9.61 -50.52 18.01
N PRO A 540 10.64 -51.32 17.67
CA PRO A 540 11.63 -50.93 16.66
C PRO A 540 11.02 -50.93 15.26
N ASN A 541 11.35 -49.93 14.44
CA ASN A 541 10.88 -49.79 13.05
C ASN A 541 9.35 -49.86 12.89
N ALA A 542 8.59 -49.44 13.89
CA ALA A 542 7.13 -49.60 13.96
C ALA A 542 6.37 -48.87 12.85
N ILE A 543 6.89 -47.74 12.37
CA ILE A 543 6.27 -46.95 11.30
C ILE A 543 7.18 -47.00 10.08
N ARG A 544 6.63 -47.39 8.93
CA ARG A 544 7.27 -47.29 7.62
C ARG A 544 6.78 -46.05 6.90
N VAL A 545 7.71 -45.33 6.27
CA VAL A 545 7.37 -44.25 5.34
C VAL A 545 8.06 -44.45 4.00
N ASP A 546 7.26 -44.38 2.95
CA ASP A 546 7.72 -44.38 1.56
C ASP A 546 7.48 -43.00 0.96
N VAL A 547 8.52 -42.42 0.36
CA VAL A 547 8.48 -41.09 -0.26
C VAL A 547 8.89 -41.22 -1.71
N ARG A 548 8.08 -40.68 -2.61
CA ARG A 548 8.39 -40.61 -4.04
C ARG A 548 8.24 -39.20 -4.55
N GLN A 549 9.11 -38.79 -5.47
CA GLN A 549 8.91 -37.56 -6.22
C GLN A 549 7.91 -37.81 -7.36
N PRO A 550 6.90 -36.95 -7.56
CA PRO A 550 6.06 -37.02 -8.75
C PRO A 550 6.87 -36.71 -10.00
N ASP A 551 6.55 -37.38 -11.11
CA ASP A 551 7.12 -37.06 -12.41
C ASP A 551 6.71 -35.64 -12.84
N PRO A 552 7.61 -34.87 -13.49
CA PRO A 552 7.36 -33.49 -13.90
C PRO A 552 6.29 -33.33 -14.98
#